data_AF-A0A1I1XXF1-F1
#
_entry.id   AF-A0A1I1XXF1-F1
#
_cell.length_a   1.000
_cell.length_b   1.000
_cell.length_c   1.000
_cell.angle_alpha   90.00
_cell.angle_beta   90.00
_cell.angle_gamma   90.00
#
_symmetry.space_group_name_H-M   'P 1'
#
loop_
_entity.id
_entity.type
_entity.pdbx_description
1 polymer ?
#
loop_
_entity_poly.entity_id
_entity_poly.type
_entity_poly.pdbx_seq_one_letter_code
_entity_poly.pdbx_strand_id
1 'polypeptide(L)'
;MPERHWLDVPFAEKDEAKALGARWDPRAKRWYAPREGMSALRRWEAQPEVPELLPGEDREFGTGLFVDLVPSSCWFTNVRSCVTAGDWERLRRMIVRRAGSACEICGAPEDRSVPRRLEAHERWSYDENEAVQALRRLICLCDACHTVTHFGLARIRGLAESALEHLCAVNGWSRDDAEEHIAGMFELWHRRSTREWRLDLSMLTEAGITVVPPPDAEQRSDIARRRLDGSGRPG
;
A
#
# COMPACT_ATOMS: atom_id res chain seq x y z
N MET A 1 5.65 -34.37 8.93
CA MET A 1 6.47 -33.19 8.56
C MET A 1 6.75 -32.42 9.83
N PRO A 2 7.95 -31.86 10.05
CA PRO A 2 8.20 -31.05 11.25
C PRO A 2 7.21 -29.89 11.31
N GLU A 3 6.68 -29.62 12.50
CA GLU A 3 5.76 -28.53 12.75
C GLU A 3 6.41 -27.19 12.41
N ARG A 4 5.70 -26.34 11.67
CA ARG A 4 6.18 -25.01 11.27
C ARG A 4 5.46 -23.99 12.11
N HIS A 5 6.20 -23.25 12.94
CA HIS A 5 5.64 -22.09 13.64
C HIS A 5 5.84 -20.86 12.77
N TRP A 6 4.74 -20.31 12.26
CA TRP A 6 4.78 -19.16 11.39
C TRP A 6 5.18 -17.89 12.13
N LEU A 7 5.82 -16.97 11.40
CA LEU A 7 6.31 -15.71 11.93
C LEU A 7 5.85 -14.54 11.05
N ASP A 8 5.49 -13.42 11.69
CA ASP A 8 5.19 -12.14 11.05
C ASP A 8 6.41 -11.21 11.15
N VAL A 9 7.46 -11.54 10.37
CA VAL A 9 8.73 -10.81 10.37
C VAL A 9 8.65 -9.61 9.42
N PRO A 10 8.78 -8.37 9.91
CA PRO A 10 8.87 -7.20 9.04
C PRO A 10 10.08 -7.28 8.10
N PHE A 11 9.96 -6.72 6.90
CA PHE A 11 11.05 -6.76 5.91
C PHE A 11 12.39 -6.21 6.46
N ALA A 12 12.35 -5.15 7.27
CA ALA A 12 13.53 -4.54 7.86
C ALA A 12 14.25 -5.44 8.88
N GLU A 13 13.54 -6.44 9.43
CA GLU A 13 14.03 -7.32 10.49
C GLU A 13 14.37 -8.73 9.98
N LYS A 14 14.23 -8.96 8.67
CA LYS A 14 14.40 -10.27 8.03
C LYS A 14 15.79 -10.89 8.27
N ASP A 15 16.82 -10.05 8.28
CA ASP A 15 18.21 -10.51 8.42
C ASP A 15 18.50 -10.92 9.87
N GLU A 16 17.91 -10.21 10.84
CA GLU A 16 17.97 -10.58 12.25
C GLU A 16 17.20 -11.88 12.52
N ALA A 17 15.97 -12.01 12.00
CA ALA A 17 15.20 -13.25 12.12
C ALA A 17 15.94 -14.45 11.51
N LYS A 18 16.56 -14.26 10.34
CA LYS A 18 17.38 -15.28 9.69
C LYS A 18 18.61 -15.65 10.52
N ALA A 19 19.30 -14.68 11.11
CA ALA A 19 20.44 -14.91 11.99
C ALA A 19 20.05 -15.71 13.24
N LEU A 20 18.85 -15.46 13.77
CA LEU A 20 18.25 -16.20 14.88
C LEU A 20 17.67 -17.57 14.47
N GLY A 21 17.81 -17.96 13.20
CA GLY A 21 17.50 -19.31 12.72
C GLY A 21 16.14 -19.48 12.06
N ALA A 22 15.38 -18.39 11.85
CA ALA A 22 14.16 -18.43 11.04
C ALA A 22 14.48 -18.85 9.58
N ARG A 23 13.47 -19.40 8.91
CA ARG A 23 13.56 -19.84 7.51
C ARG A 23 12.40 -19.25 6.71
N TRP A 24 12.63 -19.04 5.41
CA TRP A 24 11.63 -18.52 4.49
C TRP A 24 10.98 -19.67 3.71
N ASP A 25 9.65 -19.72 3.68
CA ASP A 25 8.91 -20.58 2.77
C ASP A 25 8.48 -19.76 1.53
N PRO A 26 9.00 -20.06 0.33
CA PRO A 26 8.67 -19.31 -0.89
C PRO A 26 7.24 -19.57 -1.40
N ARG A 27 6.61 -20.70 -1.05
CA ARG A 27 5.23 -21.02 -1.43
C ARG A 27 4.25 -20.29 -0.53
N ALA A 28 4.48 -20.33 0.79
CA ALA A 28 3.66 -19.58 1.75
C ALA A 28 3.99 -18.08 1.75
N LYS A 29 5.12 -17.69 1.15
CA LYS A 29 5.70 -16.34 1.22
C LYS A 29 5.74 -15.84 2.67
N ARG A 30 6.20 -16.69 3.59
CA ARG A 30 6.20 -16.41 5.02
C ARG A 30 7.42 -17.00 5.74
N TRP A 31 7.87 -16.29 6.77
CA TRP A 31 8.91 -16.77 7.67
C TRP A 31 8.36 -17.82 8.65
N TYR A 32 9.19 -18.78 9.04
CA TYR A 32 8.84 -19.78 10.05
C TYR A 32 10.04 -20.15 10.92
N ALA A 33 9.77 -20.55 12.16
CA ALA A 33 10.73 -21.21 13.02
C ALA A 33 10.75 -22.72 12.67
N PRO A 34 11.91 -23.31 12.31
CA PRO A 34 12.00 -24.71 11.90
C PRO A 34 11.99 -25.70 13.09
N ARG A 35 12.03 -25.21 14.33
CA ARG A 35 12.09 -26.00 15.57
C ARG A 35 11.27 -25.31 16.66
N GLU A 36 10.66 -26.10 17.54
CA GLU A 36 10.01 -25.61 18.75
C GLU A 36 11.01 -24.96 19.72
N GLY A 37 10.51 -24.11 20.62
CA GLY A 37 11.31 -23.54 21.71
C GLY A 37 12.32 -22.47 21.32
N MET A 38 12.29 -21.96 20.08
CA MET A 38 13.15 -20.87 19.61
C MET A 38 12.69 -19.50 20.17
N SER A 39 12.86 -19.30 21.48
CA SER A 39 12.38 -18.12 22.23
C SER A 39 12.87 -16.78 21.68
N ALA A 40 14.06 -16.74 21.06
CA ALA A 40 14.59 -15.54 20.40
C ALA A 40 13.70 -15.04 19.23
N LEU A 41 12.87 -15.92 18.66
CA LEU A 41 11.94 -15.58 17.57
C LEU A 41 10.56 -15.13 18.07
N ARG A 42 10.29 -15.19 19.38
CA ARG A 42 8.96 -14.96 19.98
C ARG A 42 8.36 -13.59 19.63
N ARG A 43 9.20 -12.57 19.43
CA ARG A 43 8.72 -11.22 19.06
C ARG A 43 8.07 -11.15 17.68
N TRP A 44 8.29 -12.15 16.82
CA TRP A 44 7.65 -12.29 15.51
C TRP A 44 6.62 -13.42 15.47
N GLU A 45 6.23 -13.97 16.61
CA GLU A 45 5.22 -15.03 16.67
C GLU A 45 3.97 -14.62 15.90
N ALA A 46 3.47 -15.54 15.05
CA ALA A 46 2.32 -15.27 14.20
C ALA A 46 1.12 -14.79 15.03
N GLN A 47 0.58 -13.66 14.62
CA GLN A 47 -0.69 -13.17 15.12
C GLN A 47 -1.85 -13.88 14.36
N PRO A 48 -3.10 -13.77 14.84
CA PRO A 48 -4.27 -14.26 14.10
C PRO A 48 -4.27 -13.79 12.64
N GLU A 49 -4.80 -14.59 11.71
CA GLU A 49 -4.89 -14.15 10.32
C GLU A 49 -5.88 -12.98 10.18
N VAL A 50 -5.58 -12.07 9.26
CA VAL A 50 -6.47 -10.96 8.92
C VAL A 50 -7.60 -11.51 8.04
N PRO A 51 -8.88 -11.15 8.29
CA PRO A 51 -9.98 -11.58 7.43
C PRO A 51 -9.78 -11.09 6.00
N GLU A 52 -10.18 -11.90 5.01
CA GLU A 52 -10.04 -11.54 3.59
C GLU A 52 -10.94 -10.38 3.18
N LEU A 53 -12.11 -10.27 3.81
CA LEU A 53 -12.98 -9.12 3.73
C LEU A 53 -12.83 -8.34 5.03
N LEU A 54 -12.26 -7.14 4.95
CA LEU A 54 -12.14 -6.28 6.12
C LEU A 54 -13.52 -5.75 6.53
N PRO A 55 -13.78 -5.53 7.83
CA PRO A 55 -15.03 -4.92 8.29
C PRO A 55 -15.31 -3.59 7.59
N GLY A 56 -16.48 -3.48 6.95
CA GLY A 56 -16.87 -2.27 6.21
C GLY A 56 -16.12 -2.01 4.90
N GLU A 57 -15.29 -2.95 4.42
CA GLU A 57 -14.62 -2.82 3.13
C GLU A 57 -15.59 -2.96 1.96
N ASP A 58 -15.56 -1.97 1.08
CA ASP A 58 -16.26 -2.01 -0.20
C ASP A 58 -15.26 -2.40 -1.29
N ARG A 59 -15.38 -3.63 -1.80
CA ARG A 59 -14.50 -4.16 -2.84
C ARG A 59 -14.80 -3.60 -4.23
N GLU A 60 -15.92 -2.92 -4.42
CA GLU A 60 -16.24 -2.23 -5.67
C GLU A 60 -15.74 -0.78 -5.63
N PHE A 61 -15.51 -0.21 -4.44
CA PHE A 61 -14.97 1.13 -4.27
C PHE A 61 -13.60 1.29 -4.96
N GLY A 62 -13.45 2.37 -5.73
CA GLY A 62 -12.21 2.70 -6.42
C GLY A 62 -11.74 1.63 -7.41
N THR A 63 -12.68 0.94 -8.06
CA THR A 63 -12.42 -0.02 -9.14
C THR A 63 -12.03 0.69 -10.43
N GLY A 64 -11.22 0.02 -11.25
CA GLY A 64 -10.64 0.58 -12.48
C GLY A 64 -9.31 1.30 -12.24
N LEU A 65 -8.60 1.62 -13.31
CA LEU A 65 -7.35 2.36 -13.24
C LEU A 65 -7.62 3.86 -13.36
N PHE A 66 -7.17 4.64 -12.38
CA PHE A 66 -7.27 6.08 -12.43
C PHE A 66 -6.18 6.72 -11.58
N VAL A 67 -5.87 7.98 -11.90
CA VAL A 67 -5.02 8.82 -11.06
C VAL A 67 -5.73 9.11 -9.73
N ASP A 68 -5.13 8.73 -8.61
CA ASP A 68 -5.68 8.86 -7.25
C ASP A 68 -4.71 9.66 -6.38
N LEU A 69 -4.80 10.99 -6.49
CA LEU A 69 -3.90 11.89 -5.78
C LEU A 69 -4.40 12.11 -4.35
N VAL A 70 -3.63 11.61 -3.39
CA VAL A 70 -3.83 11.92 -1.97
C VAL A 70 -3.53 13.41 -1.72
N PRO A 71 -4.43 14.18 -1.08
CA PRO A 71 -4.21 15.58 -0.73
C PRO A 71 -2.89 15.78 0.01
N SER A 72 -2.22 16.91 -0.20
CA SER A 72 -0.91 17.14 0.43
C SER A 72 -0.98 17.20 1.96
N SER A 73 -2.10 17.68 2.52
CA SER A 73 -2.40 17.65 3.95
C SER A 73 -2.59 16.22 4.51
N CYS A 74 -2.75 15.22 3.64
CA CYS A 74 -2.85 13.80 3.98
C CYS A 74 -1.57 13.01 3.67
N TRP A 75 -0.47 13.64 3.27
CA TRP A 75 0.76 12.89 3.00
C TRP A 75 1.30 12.23 4.28
N PHE A 76 1.79 10.99 4.16
CA PHE A 76 2.25 10.14 5.28
C PHE A 76 1.16 9.65 6.25
N THR A 77 -0.12 9.72 5.87
CA THR A 77 -1.22 8.99 6.53
C THR A 77 -1.60 7.69 5.81
N ASN A 78 -0.65 7.07 5.08
CA ASN A 78 -0.89 5.76 4.48
C ASN A 78 -0.96 4.66 5.56
N VAL A 79 -1.56 3.52 5.22
CA VAL A 79 -1.78 2.45 6.19
C VAL A 79 -0.46 1.92 6.71
N ARG A 80 0.55 1.78 5.85
CA ARG A 80 1.89 1.31 6.26
C ARG A 80 2.53 2.18 7.35
N SER A 81 2.31 3.50 7.35
CA SER A 81 2.82 4.40 8.39
C SER A 81 1.94 4.47 9.63
N CYS A 82 0.69 3.99 9.53
CA CYS A 82 -0.29 4.05 10.61
C CYS A 82 -0.55 2.69 11.27
N VAL A 83 0.24 1.65 10.99
CA VAL A 83 0.12 0.34 11.65
C VAL A 83 1.48 -0.18 12.09
N THR A 84 1.50 -1.15 13.01
CA THR A 84 2.76 -1.81 13.40
C THR A 84 3.40 -2.52 12.20
N ALA A 85 4.72 -2.66 12.20
CA ALA A 85 5.42 -3.32 11.10
C ALA A 85 5.00 -4.78 10.91
N GLY A 86 4.65 -5.48 11.99
CA GLY A 86 4.10 -6.84 11.95
C GLY A 86 2.70 -6.88 11.33
N ASP A 87 1.83 -5.94 11.69
CA ASP A 87 0.49 -5.84 11.09
C ASP A 87 0.50 -5.44 9.63
N TRP A 88 1.44 -4.58 9.23
CA TRP A 88 1.66 -4.29 7.82
C TRP A 88 2.03 -5.56 7.03
N GLU A 89 2.87 -6.43 7.58
CA GLU A 89 3.21 -7.70 6.91
C GLU A 89 2.01 -8.64 6.85
N ARG A 90 1.20 -8.72 7.90
CA ARG A 90 -0.06 -9.49 7.91
C ARG A 90 -1.01 -8.98 6.81
N LEU A 91 -1.25 -7.67 6.75
CA LEU A 91 -2.10 -7.03 5.75
C LEU A 91 -1.59 -7.26 4.33
N ARG A 92 -0.31 -6.95 4.08
CA ARG A 92 0.32 -7.12 2.76
C ARG A 92 0.19 -8.57 2.27
N ARG A 93 0.47 -9.54 3.13
CA ARG A 93 0.35 -10.97 2.79
C ARG A 93 -1.09 -11.35 2.48
N MET A 94 -2.05 -10.91 3.30
CA MET A 94 -3.48 -11.13 3.07
C MET A 94 -3.91 -10.56 1.71
N ILE A 95 -3.56 -9.31 1.41
CA ILE A 95 -3.95 -8.60 0.19
C ILE A 95 -3.43 -9.32 -1.07
N VAL A 96 -2.13 -9.67 -1.09
CA VAL A 96 -1.52 -10.37 -2.25
C VAL A 96 -2.13 -11.76 -2.44
N ARG A 97 -2.40 -12.48 -1.34
CA ARG A 97 -3.02 -13.82 -1.38
C ARG A 97 -4.46 -13.73 -1.89
N ARG A 98 -5.24 -12.79 -1.36
CA ARG A 98 -6.63 -12.52 -1.76
C ARG A 98 -6.74 -12.14 -3.24
N ALA A 99 -5.76 -11.40 -3.76
CA ALA A 99 -5.68 -11.04 -5.17
C ALA A 99 -5.17 -12.17 -6.09
N GLY A 100 -4.94 -13.38 -5.57
CA GLY A 100 -4.44 -14.51 -6.35
C GLY A 100 -3.03 -14.31 -6.91
N SER A 101 -2.21 -13.47 -6.28
CA SER A 101 -0.91 -13.02 -6.81
C SER A 101 -1.00 -12.37 -8.20
N ALA A 102 -2.04 -11.58 -8.45
CA ALA A 102 -2.19 -10.74 -9.63
C ALA A 102 -2.66 -9.32 -9.27
N CYS A 103 -2.48 -8.38 -10.20
CA CYS A 103 -3.03 -7.03 -10.08
C CYS A 103 -4.56 -7.09 -10.15
N GLU A 104 -5.25 -6.50 -9.17
CA GLU A 104 -6.72 -6.43 -9.14
C GLU A 104 -7.31 -5.47 -10.20
N ILE A 105 -6.47 -4.68 -10.87
CA ILE A 105 -6.90 -3.77 -11.95
C ILE A 105 -6.66 -4.39 -13.33
N CYS A 106 -5.41 -4.65 -13.69
CA CYS A 106 -5.05 -5.09 -15.05
C CYS A 106 -4.87 -6.61 -15.19
N GLY A 107 -5.01 -7.37 -14.09
CA GLY A 107 -4.86 -8.83 -14.09
C GLY A 107 -3.42 -9.34 -14.26
N ALA A 108 -2.43 -8.45 -14.39
CA ALA A 108 -1.03 -8.87 -14.54
C ALA A 108 -0.56 -9.69 -13.33
N PRO A 109 -0.04 -10.92 -13.53
CA PRO A 109 0.45 -11.74 -12.43
C PRO A 109 1.75 -11.17 -11.84
N GLU A 110 2.06 -11.56 -10.61
CA GLU A 110 3.42 -11.44 -10.08
C GLU A 110 4.35 -12.24 -11.01
N ASP A 111 5.33 -11.56 -11.59
CA ASP A 111 6.35 -12.19 -12.41
C ASP A 111 7.69 -11.80 -11.80
N ARG A 112 8.50 -12.81 -11.44
CA ARG A 112 9.83 -12.61 -10.85
C ARG A 112 10.94 -12.54 -11.89
N SER A 113 10.64 -12.88 -13.14
CA SER A 113 11.59 -12.82 -14.26
C SER A 113 11.70 -11.41 -14.84
N VAL A 114 10.66 -10.59 -14.65
CA VAL A 114 10.67 -9.16 -14.86
C VAL A 114 10.43 -8.46 -13.53
N PRO A 115 10.83 -7.20 -13.33
CA PRO A 115 10.58 -6.49 -12.09
C PRO A 115 9.09 -6.06 -12.00
N ARG A 116 8.16 -7.01 -11.95
CA ARG A 116 6.73 -6.76 -11.69
C ARG A 116 6.42 -7.11 -10.24
N ARG A 117 6.52 -6.12 -9.36
CA ARG A 117 6.12 -6.27 -7.96
C ARG A 117 4.63 -5.97 -7.81
N LEU A 118 4.04 -6.63 -6.83
CA LEU A 118 2.70 -6.35 -6.35
C LEU A 118 2.80 -5.55 -5.06
N GLU A 119 2.08 -4.43 -5.03
CA GLU A 119 2.02 -3.50 -3.91
C GLU A 119 0.57 -3.39 -3.41
N ALA A 120 0.41 -3.34 -2.09
CA ALA A 120 -0.85 -2.99 -1.48
C ALA A 120 -1.02 -1.47 -1.55
N HIS A 121 -2.20 -1.01 -1.96
CA HIS A 121 -2.53 0.39 -2.15
C HIS A 121 -3.87 0.72 -1.48
N GLU A 122 -3.99 1.91 -0.91
CA GLU A 122 -5.19 2.38 -0.22
C GLU A 122 -6.15 3.14 -1.16
N ARG A 123 -7.44 2.84 -1.10
CA ARG A 123 -8.49 3.71 -1.65
C ARG A 123 -9.19 4.45 -0.52
N TRP A 124 -9.28 5.77 -0.69
CA TRP A 124 -9.82 6.69 0.30
C TRP A 124 -11.11 7.33 -0.17
N SER A 125 -12.09 7.42 0.73
CA SER A 125 -13.20 8.39 0.56
C SER A 125 -12.88 9.67 1.33
N TYR A 126 -13.36 10.80 0.81
CA TYR A 126 -13.20 12.11 1.41
C TYR A 126 -14.58 12.72 1.65
N ASP A 127 -14.98 12.82 2.92
CA ASP A 127 -16.17 13.56 3.33
C ASP A 127 -15.79 15.03 3.54
N GLU A 128 -16.17 15.89 2.62
CA GLU A 128 -15.83 17.31 2.64
C GLU A 128 -16.59 18.11 3.70
N ASN A 129 -17.75 17.62 4.17
CA ASN A 129 -18.55 18.29 5.18
C ASN A 129 -17.96 18.04 6.57
N GLU A 130 -17.61 16.79 6.85
CA GLU A 130 -17.04 16.37 8.14
C GLU A 130 -15.51 16.45 8.19
N ALA A 131 -14.87 16.79 7.05
CA ALA A 131 -13.43 16.79 6.85
C ALA A 131 -12.78 15.45 7.23
N VAL A 132 -13.33 14.34 6.74
CA VAL A 132 -12.86 12.97 7.04
C VAL A 132 -12.25 12.30 5.82
N GLN A 133 -11.03 11.81 5.95
CA GLN A 133 -10.40 10.85 5.04
C GLN A 133 -10.59 9.45 5.63
N ALA A 134 -11.41 8.61 5.01
CA ALA A 134 -11.70 7.26 5.49
C ALA A 134 -11.15 6.19 4.54
N LEU A 135 -10.47 5.18 5.10
CA LEU A 135 -10.04 4.01 4.33
C LEU A 135 -11.27 3.23 3.88
N ARG A 136 -11.40 2.96 2.58
CA ARG A 136 -12.54 2.21 2.02
C ARG A 136 -12.15 0.88 1.41
N ARG A 137 -10.91 0.74 0.96
CA ARG A 137 -10.40 -0.50 0.38
C ARG A 137 -8.88 -0.55 0.43
N LEU A 138 -8.34 -1.74 0.64
CA LEU A 138 -6.96 -2.07 0.30
C LEU A 138 -6.98 -2.86 -1.00
N ILE A 139 -6.16 -2.51 -1.99
CA ILE A 139 -6.14 -3.14 -3.31
C ILE A 139 -4.73 -3.56 -3.69
N CYS A 140 -4.58 -4.71 -4.36
CA CYS A 140 -3.31 -5.22 -4.85
C CYS A 140 -3.02 -4.72 -6.28
N LEU A 141 -1.99 -3.91 -6.47
CA LEU A 141 -1.63 -3.31 -7.75
C LEU A 141 -0.24 -3.78 -8.22
N CYS A 142 -0.05 -3.91 -9.54
CA CYS A 142 1.29 -4.01 -10.10
C CYS A 142 1.98 -2.64 -10.16
N ASP A 143 3.31 -2.63 -10.28
CA ASP A 143 4.12 -1.40 -10.36
C ASP A 143 3.60 -0.37 -11.39
N ALA A 144 3.11 -0.81 -12.55
CA ALA A 144 2.57 0.07 -13.59
C ALA A 144 1.24 0.72 -13.17
N CYS A 145 0.26 -0.06 -12.69
CA CYS A 145 -1.00 0.46 -12.17
C CYS A 145 -0.78 1.36 -10.95
N HIS A 146 0.15 1.00 -10.08
CA HIS A 146 0.53 1.78 -8.91
C HIS A 146 1.15 3.13 -9.30
N THR A 147 2.01 3.14 -10.33
CA THR A 147 2.61 4.37 -10.87
C THR A 147 1.57 5.31 -11.45
N VAL A 148 0.56 4.79 -12.19
CA VAL A 148 -0.57 5.59 -12.70
C VAL A 148 -1.37 6.21 -11.56
N THR A 149 -1.68 5.41 -10.55
CA THR A 149 -2.42 5.86 -9.37
C THR A 149 -1.69 7.02 -8.69
N HIS A 150 -0.36 6.94 -8.56
CA HIS A 150 0.51 7.99 -8.03
C HIS A 150 1.08 8.92 -9.11
N PHE A 151 0.26 9.39 -10.05
CA PHE A 151 0.71 10.16 -11.22
C PHE A 151 1.54 11.41 -10.87
N GLY A 152 1.22 12.11 -9.78
CA GLY A 152 2.00 13.26 -9.31
C GLY A 152 3.46 12.90 -9.03
N LEU A 153 3.71 11.75 -8.39
CA LEU A 153 5.06 11.23 -8.16
C LEU A 153 5.70 10.72 -9.47
N ALA A 154 4.91 10.10 -10.35
CA ALA A 154 5.38 9.65 -11.65
C ALA A 154 5.95 10.82 -12.49
N ARG A 155 5.29 11.99 -12.49
CA ARG A 155 5.78 13.21 -13.15
C ARG A 155 7.15 13.64 -12.63
N ILE A 156 7.31 13.68 -11.30
CA ILE A 156 8.58 14.09 -10.66
C ILE A 156 9.70 13.11 -11.01
N ARG A 157 9.39 11.83 -11.15
CA ARG A 157 10.34 10.77 -11.51
C ARG A 157 10.59 10.61 -13.01
N GLY A 158 9.96 11.43 -13.87
CA GLY A 158 10.08 11.31 -15.32
C GLY A 158 9.38 10.07 -15.91
N LEU A 159 8.38 9.52 -15.20
CA LEU A 159 7.61 8.33 -15.60
C LEU A 159 6.20 8.68 -16.10
N ALA A 160 5.93 9.96 -16.43
CA ALA A 160 4.59 10.42 -16.78
C ALA A 160 4.07 9.80 -18.08
N GLU A 161 4.88 9.75 -19.14
CA GLU A 161 4.44 9.19 -20.43
C GLU A 161 4.13 7.71 -20.34
N SER A 162 4.99 6.90 -19.69
CA SER A 162 4.71 5.47 -19.52
C SER A 162 3.49 5.20 -18.64
N ALA A 163 3.25 6.04 -17.64
CA ALA A 163 2.01 5.99 -16.85
C ALA A 163 0.78 6.34 -17.71
N LEU A 164 0.85 7.39 -18.52
CA LEU A 164 -0.22 7.79 -19.43
C LEU A 164 -0.56 6.66 -20.43
N GLU A 165 0.47 6.10 -21.08
CA GLU A 165 0.30 4.95 -21.99
C GLU A 165 -0.36 3.75 -21.29
N HIS A 166 0.06 3.44 -20.06
CA HIS A 166 -0.54 2.35 -19.30
C HIS A 166 -2.00 2.64 -18.90
N LEU A 167 -2.32 3.88 -18.53
CA LEU A 167 -3.68 4.33 -18.23
C LEU A 167 -4.59 4.14 -19.45
N CYS A 168 -4.15 4.60 -20.62
CA CYS A 168 -4.86 4.42 -21.88
C CYS A 168 -5.05 2.93 -22.22
N ALA A 169 -4.00 2.13 -22.12
CA ALA A 169 -4.03 0.72 -22.50
C ALA A 169 -4.98 -0.11 -21.61
N VAL A 170 -5.01 0.15 -20.30
CA VAL A 170 -5.85 -0.60 -19.35
C VAL A 170 -7.32 -0.19 -19.47
N ASN A 171 -7.60 1.10 -19.66
CA ASN A 171 -8.98 1.60 -19.72
C ASN A 171 -9.58 1.62 -21.14
N GLY A 172 -8.76 1.45 -22.18
CA GLY A 172 -9.18 1.66 -23.57
C GLY A 172 -9.45 3.14 -23.88
N TRP A 173 -8.83 4.07 -23.15
CA TRP A 173 -9.01 5.50 -23.33
C TRP A 173 -8.18 6.05 -24.48
N SER A 174 -8.67 7.11 -25.12
CA SER A 174 -7.82 7.95 -25.96
C SER A 174 -6.82 8.73 -25.10
N ARG A 175 -5.77 9.25 -25.72
CA ARG A 175 -4.81 10.10 -25.01
C ARG A 175 -5.49 11.35 -24.45
N ASP A 176 -6.41 11.94 -25.22
CA ASP A 176 -7.14 13.15 -24.83
C ASP A 176 -8.02 12.89 -23.59
N ASP A 177 -8.76 11.78 -23.55
CA ASP A 177 -9.58 11.40 -22.38
C ASP A 177 -8.71 11.19 -21.13
N ALA A 178 -7.54 10.56 -21.29
CA ALA A 178 -6.62 10.32 -20.19
C ALA A 178 -5.99 11.61 -19.66
N GLU A 179 -5.63 12.54 -20.56
CA GLU A 179 -5.12 13.86 -20.20
C GLU A 179 -6.19 14.71 -19.49
N GLU A 180 -7.44 14.66 -19.96
CA GLU A 180 -8.58 15.32 -19.29
C GLU A 180 -8.79 14.76 -17.88
N HIS A 181 -8.79 13.43 -17.73
CA HIS A 181 -8.87 12.77 -16.42
C HIS A 181 -7.74 13.23 -15.49
N ILE A 182 -6.49 13.24 -15.98
CA ILE A 182 -5.33 13.69 -15.21
C ILE A 182 -5.52 15.14 -14.75
N ALA A 183 -5.92 16.03 -15.65
CA ALA A 183 -6.15 17.44 -15.32
C ALA A 183 -7.21 17.60 -14.22
N GLY A 184 -8.37 16.94 -14.37
CA GLY A 184 -9.43 16.97 -13.36
C GLY A 184 -9.00 16.43 -12.00
N MET A 185 -8.14 15.41 -11.98
CA MET A 185 -7.60 14.87 -10.73
C MET A 185 -6.61 15.81 -10.04
N PHE A 186 -5.81 16.57 -10.78
CA PHE A 186 -4.95 17.61 -10.21
C PHE A 186 -5.77 18.79 -9.65
N GLU A 187 -6.87 19.16 -10.29
CA GLU A 187 -7.79 20.18 -9.76
C GLU A 187 -8.44 19.72 -8.46
N LEU A 188 -8.93 18.48 -8.41
CA LEU A 188 -9.49 17.90 -7.19
C LEU A 188 -8.46 17.83 -6.07
N TRP A 189 -7.24 17.41 -6.39
CA TRP A 189 -6.13 17.41 -5.44
C TRP A 189 -5.84 18.80 -4.89
N HIS A 190 -5.79 19.83 -5.74
CA HIS A 190 -5.56 21.21 -5.31
C HIS A 190 -6.65 21.66 -4.33
N ARG A 191 -7.93 21.44 -4.66
CA ARG A 191 -9.06 21.79 -3.77
C ARG A 191 -8.98 21.07 -2.43
N ARG A 192 -8.76 19.75 -2.41
CA ARG A 192 -8.72 18.96 -1.17
C ARG A 192 -7.49 19.24 -0.31
N SER A 193 -6.41 19.71 -0.92
CA SER A 193 -5.15 20.05 -0.22
C SER A 193 -5.22 21.37 0.57
N THR A 194 -6.31 22.15 0.44
CA THR A 194 -6.49 23.42 1.15
C THR A 194 -6.99 23.28 2.59
N ARG A 195 -7.28 22.06 3.05
CA ARG A 195 -7.83 21.80 4.38
C ARG A 195 -7.18 20.58 5.02
N GLU A 196 -7.26 20.51 6.34
CA GLU A 196 -6.87 19.35 7.12
C GLU A 196 -7.98 18.30 7.15
N TRP A 197 -7.58 17.04 7.26
CA TRP A 197 -8.47 15.89 7.26
C TRP A 197 -8.24 15.04 8.50
N ARG A 198 -9.33 14.64 9.15
CA ARG A 198 -9.29 13.60 10.17
C ARG A 198 -9.23 12.24 9.49
N LEU A 199 -8.27 11.42 9.93
CA LEU A 199 -8.08 10.07 9.40
C LEU A 199 -9.02 9.08 10.11
N ASP A 200 -9.71 8.26 9.33
CA ASP A 200 -10.53 7.15 9.80
C ASP A 200 -9.98 5.81 9.28
N LEU A 201 -9.51 5.00 10.23
CA LEU A 201 -8.96 3.65 10.03
C LEU A 201 -9.76 2.60 10.80
N SER A 202 -11.03 2.88 11.14
CA SER A 202 -11.92 1.96 11.88
C SER A 202 -11.93 0.55 11.28
N MET A 203 -11.98 0.45 9.95
CA MET A 203 -11.85 -0.78 9.17
C MET A 203 -10.67 -1.67 9.60
N LEU A 204 -9.53 -1.07 9.93
CA LEU A 204 -8.34 -1.81 10.37
C LEU A 204 -8.44 -2.22 11.83
N THR A 205 -8.83 -1.31 12.71
CA THR A 205 -8.95 -1.62 14.14
C THR A 205 -9.99 -2.70 14.41
N GLU A 206 -11.11 -2.69 13.68
CA GLU A 206 -12.15 -3.72 13.76
C GLU A 206 -11.69 -5.07 13.22
N ALA A 207 -10.68 -5.08 12.32
CA ALA A 207 -10.04 -6.29 11.81
C ALA A 207 -8.94 -6.84 12.74
N GLY A 208 -8.72 -6.25 13.92
CA GLY A 208 -7.65 -6.64 14.84
C GLY A 208 -6.26 -6.20 14.38
N ILE A 209 -6.17 -5.06 13.69
CA ILE A 209 -4.91 -4.40 13.33
C ILE A 209 -4.59 -3.32 14.37
N THR A 210 -3.34 -3.32 14.84
CA THR A 210 -2.82 -2.32 15.76
C THR A 210 -2.45 -1.06 14.98
N VAL A 211 -3.31 -0.04 15.08
CA VAL A 211 -3.05 1.30 14.52
C VAL A 211 -2.08 2.06 15.43
N VAL A 212 -1.08 2.69 14.83
CA VAL A 212 -0.18 3.64 15.49
C VAL A 212 -0.51 5.06 15.02
N PRO A 213 -0.36 6.09 15.87
CA PRO A 213 -0.64 7.47 15.45
C PRO A 213 0.21 7.86 14.23
N PRO A 214 -0.39 8.51 13.21
CA PRO A 214 0.40 9.10 12.15
C PRO A 214 1.31 10.21 12.71
N PRO A 215 2.39 10.58 11.98
CA PRO A 215 3.14 11.78 12.29
C PRO A 215 2.21 13.01 12.35
N ASP A 216 2.54 13.97 13.21
CA ASP A 216 1.77 15.21 13.29
C ASP A 216 1.83 16.04 11.99
N ALA A 217 0.92 17.00 11.84
CA ALA A 217 0.79 17.80 10.62
C ALA A 217 2.08 18.52 10.19
N GLU A 218 2.87 19.00 11.16
CA GLU A 218 4.11 19.72 10.91
C GLU A 218 5.20 18.77 10.40
N GLN A 219 5.34 17.61 11.04
CA GLN A 219 6.25 16.54 10.62
C GLN A 219 5.92 16.01 9.22
N ARG A 220 4.63 15.87 8.87
CA ARG A 220 4.21 15.42 7.54
C ARG A 220 4.73 16.34 6.44
N SER A 221 4.63 17.66 6.63
CA SER A 221 5.13 18.66 5.67
C SER A 221 6.65 18.60 5.49
N ASP A 222 7.39 18.38 6.58
CA ASP A 222 8.85 18.26 6.54
C ASP A 222 9.34 16.95 5.91
N ILE A 223 8.63 15.84 6.12
CA ILE A 223 8.95 14.56 5.46
C ILE A 223 8.67 14.68 3.95
N ALA A 224 7.59 15.38 3.56
CA ALA A 224 7.25 15.62 2.15
C ALA A 224 8.38 16.33 1.44
N ARG A 225 8.81 17.46 1.99
CA ARG A 225 9.88 18.29 1.44
C ARG A 225 11.17 17.47 1.24
N ARG A 226 11.60 16.75 2.29
CA ARG A 226 12.79 15.90 2.25
C ARG A 226 12.73 14.78 1.21
N ARG A 227 11.58 14.14 1.01
CA ARG A 227 11.43 13.06 0.02
C ARG A 227 11.36 13.56 -1.42
N LEU A 228 10.75 14.73 -1.65
CA LEU A 228 10.69 15.35 -2.95
C LEU A 228 12.08 15.86 -3.36
N ASP A 229 12.81 16.50 -2.43
CA ASP A 229 14.17 16.99 -2.65
C ASP A 229 15.20 15.84 -2.80
N GLY A 230 15.01 14.74 -2.06
CA GLY A 230 15.89 13.57 -2.10
C GLY A 230 15.67 12.62 -3.29
N SER A 231 14.59 12.81 -4.07
CA SER A 231 14.27 11.96 -5.23
C SER A 231 15.18 12.18 -6.45
N GLY A 232 16.15 13.09 -6.37
CA GLY A 232 17.11 13.42 -7.41
C GLY A 232 18.43 12.61 -7.43
N ARG A 233 18.57 11.52 -6.66
CA ARG A 233 19.74 10.62 -6.78
C ARG A 233 19.35 9.14 -6.69
N PRO A 234 19.66 8.32 -7.72
CA PRO A 234 19.51 6.88 -7.60
C PRO A 234 20.66 6.34 -6.72
N GLY A 235 20.29 5.52 -5.74
CA GLY A 235 21.18 4.60 -5.03
C GLY A 235 20.72 3.18 -5.29
#